data_AF-A0AAD2CUY4-F1
#
_entry.id   AF-A0AAD2CUY4-F1
#
_cell.length_a   1.000
_cell.length_b   1.000
_cell.length_c   1.000
_cell.angle_alpha   90.00
_cell.angle_beta   90.00
_cell.angle_gamma   90.00
#
_symmetry.space_group_name_H-M   'P 1'
#
loop_
_entity.id
_entity.type
_entity.pdbx_description
1 polymer ?
#
loop_
_entity_poly.entity_id
_entity_poly.type
_entity_poly.pdbx_seq_one_letter_code
_entity_poly.pdbx_strand_id
1 'polypeptide(L)'
;MGTPDAAIYGSCADETVDSFSRGNYRLAATKYLQSFQASPDRWEVNRWQIFHGFTSILTEEYFTASLENDINPLKDIVEDNKELKLFRIEAAFATGLLLWMRGNREEAADYYRHAIQLAEKIPKQEKKHKLVATVESPTGNHRLGFQSMGELIPGIVKVCTGNLQRMQAGISSNLPPPEHGLRSDGTPFPSTQRFTGVPVGHVSDDGSILSQAEVDKLIQVGGERCDCCGKSREELGRLFLDRCSGCSKAYYCNRDCQMKQWKAGHKKWCRKPGVFKPGDYVRLHGLQSQPQFNGTVVQVVHEDPNAKGLFAVKIQGGTKSVSISSEKMEQLRPLK
;
A
#
# COMPACT_ATOMS: atom_id res chain seq x y z
N MET A 1 6.96 -16.40 30.42
CA MET A 1 5.87 -16.57 29.43
C MET A 1 5.69 -15.21 28.77
N GLY A 2 6.00 -15.07 27.48
CA GLY A 2 5.77 -13.82 26.76
C GLY A 2 4.27 -13.56 26.62
N THR A 3 3.85 -12.28 26.65
CA THR A 3 2.47 -11.92 26.33
C THR A 3 2.16 -12.31 24.87
N PRO A 4 0.93 -12.72 24.53
CA PRO A 4 0.53 -13.04 23.16
C PRO A 4 0.92 -11.96 22.13
N ASP A 5 0.91 -10.69 22.54
CA ASP A 5 1.22 -9.54 21.69
C ASP A 5 2.69 -9.50 21.25
N ALA A 6 3.63 -9.94 22.09
CA ALA A 6 5.05 -9.97 21.75
C ALA A 6 5.37 -10.97 20.62
N ALA A 7 4.61 -12.08 20.52
CA ALA A 7 4.76 -13.04 19.44
C ALA A 7 4.22 -12.50 18.10
N ILE A 8 3.15 -11.70 18.14
CA ILE A 8 2.59 -11.03 16.96
C ILE A 8 3.54 -9.94 16.46
N TYR A 9 4.13 -9.16 17.37
CA TYR A 9 5.09 -8.10 17.04
C TYR A 9 6.26 -8.59 16.19
N GLY A 10 6.97 -9.62 16.65
CA GLY A 10 8.14 -10.17 15.95
C GLY A 10 7.78 -10.85 14.63
N SER A 11 6.74 -11.71 14.62
CA SER A 11 6.31 -12.41 13.41
C SER A 11 5.84 -11.46 12.31
N CYS A 12 5.12 -10.39 12.66
CA CYS A 12 4.68 -9.40 11.67
C CYS A 12 5.86 -8.60 11.10
N ALA A 13 6.88 -8.29 11.89
CA ALA A 13 8.05 -7.56 11.40
C ALA A 13 8.84 -8.37 10.35
N ASP A 14 9.07 -9.66 10.61
CA ASP A 14 9.79 -10.55 9.66
C ASP A 14 8.99 -10.76 8.36
N GLU A 15 7.69 -11.03 8.49
CA GLU A 15 6.80 -11.19 7.33
C GLU A 15 6.71 -9.92 6.47
N THR A 16 6.90 -8.75 7.09
CA THR A 16 6.87 -7.48 6.39
C THR A 16 8.03 -7.33 5.43
N VAL A 17 9.26 -7.59 5.89
CA VAL A 17 10.47 -7.48 5.07
C VAL A 17 10.43 -8.46 3.90
N ASP A 18 10.00 -9.70 4.16
CA ASP A 18 9.82 -10.71 3.12
C ASP A 18 8.76 -10.27 2.10
N SER A 19 7.60 -9.79 2.56
CA SER A 19 6.54 -9.29 1.68
C SER A 19 6.98 -8.11 0.82
N PHE A 20 7.69 -7.14 1.41
CA PHE A 20 8.19 -5.97 0.69
C PHE A 20 9.22 -6.36 -0.36
N SER A 21 10.19 -7.22 -0.02
CA SER A 21 11.23 -7.68 -0.95
C SER A 21 10.66 -8.47 -2.15
N ARG A 22 9.52 -9.14 -1.96
CA ARG A 22 8.78 -9.83 -3.03
C ARG A 22 7.84 -8.92 -3.84
N GLY A 23 7.80 -7.62 -3.54
CA GLY A 23 6.92 -6.66 -4.21
C GLY A 23 5.45 -6.72 -3.76
N ASN A 24 5.14 -7.43 -2.66
CA ASN A 24 3.80 -7.49 -2.10
C ASN A 24 3.56 -6.34 -1.11
N TYR A 25 3.57 -5.11 -1.63
CA TYR A 25 3.55 -3.88 -0.84
C TYR A 25 2.30 -3.73 0.03
N ARG A 26 1.13 -4.20 -0.43
CA ARG A 26 -0.12 -4.18 0.34
C ARG A 26 -0.03 -5.06 1.59
N LEU A 27 0.49 -6.28 1.43
CA LEU A 27 0.69 -7.19 2.55
C LEU A 27 1.72 -6.61 3.51
N ALA A 28 2.83 -6.08 2.99
CA ALA A 28 3.86 -5.41 3.80
C ALA A 28 3.27 -4.25 4.63
N ALA A 29 2.50 -3.34 4.03
CA ALA A 29 1.85 -2.24 4.74
C ALA A 29 0.91 -2.75 5.85
N THR A 30 0.11 -3.77 5.54
CA THR A 30 -0.81 -4.40 6.51
C THR A 30 -0.03 -4.99 7.69
N LYS A 31 1.11 -5.63 7.42
CA LYS A 31 1.96 -6.25 8.44
C LYS A 31 2.73 -5.25 9.28
N TYR A 32 3.20 -4.14 8.69
CA TYR A 32 3.75 -3.03 9.47
C TYR A 32 2.73 -2.45 10.44
N LEU A 33 1.50 -2.17 9.97
CA LEU A 33 0.44 -1.63 10.83
C LEU A 33 0.09 -2.60 11.98
N GLN A 34 -0.07 -3.89 11.68
CA GLN A 34 -0.31 -4.93 12.69
C GLN A 34 0.84 -5.00 13.71
N SER A 35 2.09 -4.95 13.26
CA SER A 35 3.26 -4.95 14.14
C SER A 35 3.29 -3.69 15.02
N PHE A 36 2.99 -2.51 14.46
CA PHE A 36 2.92 -1.26 15.23
C PHE A 36 1.86 -1.32 16.34
N GLN A 37 0.68 -1.86 16.03
CA GLN A 37 -0.43 -2.02 16.97
C GLN A 37 -0.17 -3.09 18.04
N ALA A 38 0.56 -4.15 17.69
CA ALA A 38 0.93 -5.22 18.61
C ALA A 38 2.20 -4.90 19.44
N SER A 39 2.79 -3.71 19.27
CA SER A 39 4.02 -3.35 19.97
C SER A 39 3.81 -3.36 21.49
N PRO A 40 4.67 -4.04 22.26
CA PRO A 40 4.44 -4.28 23.69
C PRO A 40 4.63 -3.02 24.55
N ASP A 41 5.39 -2.04 24.06
CA ASP A 41 5.64 -0.77 24.72
C ASP A 41 5.59 0.35 23.68
N ARG A 42 4.91 1.45 24.00
CA ARG A 42 4.88 2.64 23.16
C ARG A 42 6.26 3.28 22.95
N TRP A 43 7.19 3.01 23.87
CA TRP A 43 8.59 3.49 23.83
C TRP A 43 9.54 2.53 23.12
N GLU A 44 9.03 1.42 22.58
CA GLU A 44 9.86 0.40 21.95
C GLU A 44 10.74 0.99 20.83
N VAL A 45 12.04 0.71 20.90
CA VAL A 45 13.05 1.41 20.08
C VAL A 45 12.86 1.20 18.58
N ASN A 46 12.31 0.06 18.17
CA ASN A 46 12.06 -0.27 16.77
C ASN A 46 10.68 0.20 16.26
N ARG A 47 9.82 0.71 17.16
CA ARG A 47 8.44 1.09 16.81
C ARG A 47 8.39 2.21 15.78
N TRP A 48 9.39 3.10 15.77
CA TRP A 48 9.57 4.09 14.71
C TRP A 48 9.81 3.48 13.34
N GLN A 49 10.77 2.55 13.19
CA GLN A 49 11.03 1.89 11.92
C GLN A 49 9.79 1.20 11.35
N ILE A 50 9.03 0.53 12.22
CA ILE A 50 7.82 -0.18 11.84
C ILE A 50 6.76 0.81 11.34
N PHE A 51 6.50 1.87 12.11
CA PHE A 51 5.50 2.86 11.74
C PHE A 51 5.90 3.67 10.51
N HIS A 52 7.16 4.08 10.44
CA HIS A 52 7.71 4.82 9.31
C HIS A 52 7.73 3.95 8.03
N GLY A 53 7.98 2.65 8.14
CA GLY A 53 7.84 1.71 7.04
C GLY A 53 6.40 1.64 6.50
N PHE A 54 5.41 1.60 7.39
CA PHE A 54 4.00 1.69 7.02
C PHE A 54 3.67 2.99 6.27
N THR A 55 3.99 4.15 6.86
CA THR A 55 3.66 5.46 6.27
C THR A 55 4.40 5.70 4.96
N SER A 56 5.65 5.24 4.85
CA SER A 56 6.44 5.32 3.62
C SER A 56 5.81 4.51 2.49
N ILE A 57 5.39 3.26 2.76
CA ILE A 57 4.73 2.45 1.71
C ILE A 57 3.47 3.14 1.18
N LEU A 58 2.68 3.76 2.07
CA LEU A 58 1.46 4.45 1.67
C LEU A 58 1.73 5.72 0.87
N THR A 59 2.75 6.49 1.26
CA THR A 59 3.05 7.80 0.66
C THR A 59 3.94 7.71 -0.59
N GLU A 60 4.61 6.57 -0.81
CA GLU A 60 5.41 6.27 -2.02
C GLU A 60 4.59 5.70 -3.19
N GLU A 61 3.26 5.64 -3.06
CA GLU A 61 2.35 5.23 -4.14
C GLU A 61 2.62 3.82 -4.70
N TYR A 62 3.20 2.90 -3.90
CA TYR A 62 3.33 1.49 -4.27
C TYR A 62 1.97 0.82 -4.56
N PHE A 63 0.90 1.37 -3.99
CA PHE A 63 -0.50 1.05 -4.29
C PHE A 63 -1.41 2.21 -3.88
N THR A 64 -2.65 2.21 -4.35
CA THR A 64 -3.67 3.20 -3.93
C THR A 64 -4.13 2.91 -2.50
N ALA A 65 -3.75 3.77 -1.55
CA ALA A 65 -4.23 3.69 -0.18
C ALA A 65 -5.76 3.76 -0.12
N SER A 66 -6.38 2.92 0.69
CA SER A 66 -7.82 2.84 0.96
C SER A 66 -8.22 3.76 2.13
N LEU A 67 -9.50 4.17 2.17
CA LEU A 67 -9.99 4.94 3.33
C LEU A 67 -9.93 4.10 4.60
N GLU A 68 -10.51 2.91 4.54
CA GLU A 68 -10.79 2.08 5.70
C GLU A 68 -9.54 1.43 6.30
N ASN A 69 -8.64 0.88 5.47
CA ASN A 69 -7.51 0.11 5.97
C ASN A 69 -6.22 0.91 6.11
N ASP A 70 -6.16 2.14 5.60
CA ASP A 70 -4.92 2.93 5.57
C ASP A 70 -5.11 4.31 6.17
N ILE A 71 -6.06 5.10 5.64
CA ILE A 71 -6.25 6.48 6.11
C ILE A 71 -6.91 6.52 7.48
N ASN A 72 -7.98 5.75 7.73
CA ASN A 72 -8.68 5.75 9.01
C ASN A 72 -7.76 5.33 10.17
N PRO A 73 -6.94 4.27 10.07
CA PRO A 73 -5.96 3.94 11.10
C PRO A 73 -4.97 5.08 11.37
N LEU A 74 -4.52 5.81 10.35
CA LEU A 74 -3.66 6.99 10.57
C LEU A 74 -4.42 8.09 11.32
N LYS A 75 -5.69 8.35 10.98
CA LYS A 75 -6.54 9.32 11.70
C LYS A 75 -6.71 8.92 13.16
N ASP A 76 -6.97 7.64 13.44
CA ASP A 76 -7.10 7.12 14.80
C ASP A 76 -5.80 7.37 15.60
N ILE A 77 -4.64 7.17 14.98
CA ILE A 77 -3.34 7.46 15.59
C ILE A 77 -3.13 8.95 15.84
N VAL A 78 -3.56 9.83 14.92
CA VAL A 78 -3.48 11.30 15.11
C VAL A 78 -4.24 11.72 16.37
N GLU A 79 -5.42 11.15 16.58
CA GLU A 79 -6.32 11.50 17.69
C GLU A 79 -5.98 10.80 19.01
N ASP A 80 -5.16 9.74 19.01
CA ASP A 80 -4.76 9.05 20.23
C ASP A 80 -3.89 9.94 21.14
N ASN A 81 -4.46 10.39 22.26
CA ASN A 81 -3.76 11.23 23.23
C ASN A 81 -2.75 10.49 24.11
N LYS A 82 -2.78 9.16 24.11
CA LYS A 82 -1.83 8.30 24.83
C LYS A 82 -0.60 7.96 23.98
N GLU A 83 -0.68 8.18 22.67
CA GLU A 83 0.41 7.93 21.75
C GLU A 83 1.49 9.03 21.80
N LEU A 84 2.76 8.65 21.57
CA LEU A 84 3.87 9.59 21.51
C LEU A 84 3.69 10.56 20.36
N LYS A 85 4.08 11.83 20.57
CA LYS A 85 3.85 12.91 19.61
C LYS A 85 4.49 12.66 18.26
N LEU A 86 5.66 12.02 18.19
CA LEU A 86 6.30 11.69 16.90
C LEU A 86 5.39 10.87 15.99
N PHE A 87 4.76 9.80 16.50
CA PHE A 87 3.88 8.95 15.70
C PHE A 87 2.64 9.71 15.23
N ARG A 88 2.07 10.55 16.10
CA ARG A 88 0.92 11.38 15.76
C ARG A 88 1.25 12.43 14.68
N ILE A 89 2.44 13.03 14.77
CA ILE A 89 2.95 14.00 13.78
C ILE A 89 3.15 13.31 12.43
N GLU A 90 3.81 12.14 12.42
CA GLU A 90 4.01 11.33 11.20
C GLU A 90 2.68 10.86 10.60
N ALA A 91 1.74 10.42 11.43
CA ALA A 91 0.41 9.99 10.99
C ALA A 91 -0.38 11.15 10.37
N ALA A 92 -0.31 12.35 10.97
CA ALA A 92 -0.95 13.54 10.44
C ALA A 92 -0.33 13.95 9.10
N PHE A 93 1.00 13.93 9.01
CA PHE A 93 1.72 14.18 7.76
C PHE A 93 1.31 13.21 6.65
N ALA A 94 1.37 11.90 6.91
CA ALA A 94 0.99 10.86 5.94
C ALA A 94 -0.49 10.99 5.52
N THR A 95 -1.39 11.26 6.46
CA THR A 95 -2.82 11.50 6.18
C THR A 95 -2.99 12.71 5.27
N GLY A 96 -2.32 13.83 5.56
CA GLY A 96 -2.34 15.03 4.73
C GLY A 96 -1.87 14.76 3.29
N LEU A 97 -0.80 13.99 3.12
CA LEU A 97 -0.31 13.58 1.80
C LEU A 97 -1.33 12.70 1.05
N LEU A 98 -1.90 11.69 1.71
CA LEU A 98 -2.86 10.78 1.08
C LEU A 98 -4.15 11.51 0.68
N LEU A 99 -4.63 12.46 1.50
CA LEU A 99 -5.77 13.32 1.16
C LEU A 99 -5.44 14.29 0.03
N TRP A 100 -4.22 14.83 -0.01
CA TRP A 100 -3.74 15.60 -1.15
C TRP A 100 -3.79 14.75 -2.43
N MET A 101 -3.22 13.55 -2.44
CA MET A 101 -3.22 12.72 -3.66
C MET A 101 -4.62 12.41 -4.17
N ARG A 102 -5.63 12.42 -3.30
CA ARG A 102 -7.05 12.23 -3.62
C ARG A 102 -7.82 13.51 -3.98
N GLY A 103 -7.15 14.66 -4.04
CA GLY A 103 -7.76 15.95 -4.37
C GLY A 103 -8.45 16.65 -3.21
N ASN A 104 -8.46 16.08 -2.00
CA ASN A 104 -9.05 16.71 -0.82
C ASN A 104 -8.04 17.68 -0.17
N ARG A 105 -7.94 18.88 -0.76
CA ARG A 105 -6.92 19.88 -0.43
C ARG A 105 -7.14 20.54 0.93
N GLU A 106 -8.38 20.85 1.27
CA GLU A 106 -8.71 21.53 2.52
C GLU A 106 -8.40 20.64 3.73
N GLU A 107 -8.90 19.41 3.72
CA GLU A 107 -8.64 18.45 4.80
C GLU A 107 -7.15 18.10 4.88
N ALA A 108 -6.45 17.98 3.75
CA ALA A 108 -5.00 17.80 3.74
C ALA A 108 -4.25 18.96 4.42
N ALA A 109 -4.68 20.20 4.19
CA ALA A 109 -4.09 21.38 4.84
C ALA A 109 -4.31 21.35 6.36
N ASP A 110 -5.50 20.91 6.80
CA ASP A 110 -5.80 20.78 8.23
C ASP A 110 -4.88 19.78 8.92
N TYR A 111 -4.61 18.63 8.29
CA TYR A 111 -3.68 17.65 8.83
C TYR A 111 -2.23 18.16 8.88
N TYR A 112 -1.76 18.93 7.90
CA TYR A 112 -0.44 19.56 7.98
C TYR A 112 -0.34 20.58 9.11
N ARG A 113 -1.38 21.42 9.30
CA ARG A 113 -1.43 22.35 10.44
C ARG A 113 -1.44 21.59 11.76
N HIS A 114 -2.21 20.50 11.85
CA HIS A 114 -2.27 19.67 13.04
C HIS A 114 -0.90 19.04 13.36
N ALA A 115 -0.17 18.53 12.35
CA ALA A 115 1.19 18.02 12.53
C ALA A 115 2.15 19.08 13.10
N ILE A 116 2.10 20.32 12.58
CA ILE A 116 2.91 21.45 13.07
C ILE A 116 2.55 21.79 14.53
N GLN A 117 1.27 21.90 14.85
CA GLN A 117 0.81 22.19 16.21
C GLN A 117 1.19 21.10 17.23
N LEU A 118 1.18 19.82 16.82
CA LEU A 118 1.64 18.71 17.65
C LEU A 118 3.14 18.81 17.93
N ALA A 119 3.94 19.21 16.94
CA ALA A 119 5.38 19.39 17.07
C ALA A 119 5.77 20.51 18.04
N GLU A 120 5.01 21.61 18.06
CA GLU A 120 5.20 22.72 19.01
C GLU A 120 4.99 22.30 20.46
N LYS A 121 4.07 21.35 20.70
CA LYS A 121 3.62 20.92 22.02
C LYS A 121 4.32 19.66 22.55
N ILE A 122 5.38 19.19 21.89
CA ILE A 122 6.03 17.94 22.31
C ILE A 122 6.77 18.09 23.65
N PRO A 123 6.53 17.20 24.64
CA PRO A 123 7.20 17.23 25.93
C PRO A 123 8.73 17.10 25.82
N LYS A 124 9.47 17.79 26.70
CA LYS A 124 10.94 17.72 26.75
C LYS A 124 11.47 16.29 26.93
N GLN A 125 10.73 15.44 27.64
CA GLN A 125 11.11 14.04 27.86
C GLN A 125 11.01 13.24 26.55
N GLU A 126 9.90 13.37 25.81
CA GLU A 126 9.73 12.72 24.51
C GLU A 126 10.81 13.17 23.52
N LYS A 127 11.13 14.48 23.47
CA LYS A 127 12.20 14.99 22.58
C LYS A 127 13.53 14.25 22.74
N LYS A 128 13.87 13.79 23.95
CA LYS A 128 15.14 13.12 24.27
C LYS A 128 15.09 11.61 24.03
N HIS A 129 13.91 11.03 23.87
CA HIS A 129 13.77 9.59 23.66
C HIS A 129 14.37 9.21 22.32
N LYS A 130 15.16 8.13 22.32
CA LYS A 130 15.88 7.65 21.14
C LYS A 130 15.18 6.43 20.56
N LEU A 131 15.04 6.43 19.24
CA LEU A 131 14.42 5.39 18.45
C LEU A 131 15.40 4.95 17.37
N VAL A 132 15.27 3.72 16.90
CA VAL A 132 16.00 3.26 15.72
C VAL A 132 15.41 3.97 14.51
N ALA A 133 16.24 4.65 13.74
CA ALA A 133 15.90 5.42 12.56
C ALA A 133 16.96 5.19 11.46
N THR A 134 16.62 5.50 10.22
CA THR A 134 17.59 5.49 9.14
C THR A 134 18.44 6.75 9.26
N VAL A 135 19.76 6.59 9.39
CA VAL A 135 20.71 7.70 9.47
C VAL A 135 21.64 7.67 8.27
N GLU A 136 21.88 8.84 7.70
CA GLU A 136 22.90 9.04 6.68
C GLU A 136 24.28 9.09 7.33
N SER A 137 25.23 8.32 6.81
CA SER A 137 26.63 8.38 7.23
C SER A 137 27.32 9.59 6.59
N PRO A 138 28.51 10.00 7.09
CA PRO A 138 29.32 11.03 6.45
C PRO A 138 29.71 10.72 4.99
N THR A 139 29.61 9.46 4.57
CA THR A 139 29.88 9.01 3.20
C THR A 139 28.63 8.97 2.32
N GLY A 140 27.48 9.45 2.80
CA GLY A 140 26.20 9.39 2.11
C GLY A 140 25.51 8.01 2.14
N ASN A 141 26.04 7.05 2.91
CA ASN A 141 25.45 5.72 3.02
C ASN A 141 24.39 5.70 4.12
N HIS A 142 23.23 5.11 3.85
CA HIS A 142 22.18 4.96 4.86
C HIS A 142 22.41 3.70 5.71
N ARG A 143 22.27 3.82 7.03
CA ARG A 143 22.32 2.70 7.98
C ARG A 143 21.29 2.89 9.08
N LEU A 144 20.97 1.82 9.80
CA LEU A 144 20.19 1.94 11.03
C LEU A 144 21.06 2.57 12.13
N GLY A 145 20.49 3.54 12.83
CA GLY A 145 21.12 4.21 13.95
C GLY A 145 20.08 4.74 14.93
N PHE A 146 20.54 5.30 16.05
CA PHE A 146 19.64 5.92 17.02
C PHE A 146 19.52 7.41 16.74
N GLN A 147 18.28 7.89 16.60
CA GLN A 147 17.96 9.31 16.57
C GLN A 147 16.96 9.62 17.66
N SER A 148 17.07 10.81 18.24
CA SER A 148 16.08 11.31 19.16
C SER A 148 14.83 11.80 18.41
N MET A 149 13.66 11.73 19.06
CA MET A 149 12.43 12.28 18.47
C MET A 149 12.59 13.77 18.14
N GLY A 150 13.37 14.51 18.94
CA GLY A 150 13.68 15.91 18.68
C GLY A 150 14.49 16.17 17.40
N GLU A 151 15.26 15.19 16.93
CA GLU A 151 16.02 15.26 15.67
C GLU A 151 15.15 14.88 14.46
N LEU A 152 14.19 13.96 14.63
CA LEU A 152 13.30 13.49 13.56
C LEU A 152 12.22 14.52 13.18
N ILE A 153 11.56 15.11 14.19
CA ILE A 153 10.39 15.99 13.99
C ILE A 153 10.63 17.19 13.08
N PRO A 154 11.76 17.92 13.15
CA PRO A 154 11.99 19.08 12.29
C PRO A 154 11.91 18.76 10.79
N GLY A 155 12.32 17.56 10.37
CA GLY A 155 12.19 17.10 8.99
C GLY A 155 10.74 17.06 8.54
N ILE A 156 9.88 16.42 9.33
CA ILE A 156 8.43 16.30 9.06
C ILE A 156 7.76 17.68 9.01
N VAL A 157 8.03 18.54 10.00
CA VAL A 157 7.47 19.90 10.09
C VAL A 157 7.88 20.75 8.89
N LYS A 158 9.14 20.64 8.44
CA LYS A 158 9.62 21.36 7.26
C LYS A 158 8.82 20.98 6.02
N VAL A 159 8.56 19.69 5.80
CA VAL A 159 7.76 19.22 4.65
C VAL A 159 6.29 19.67 4.76
N CYS A 160 5.65 19.52 5.93
CA CYS A 160 4.30 20.03 6.18
C CYS A 160 4.18 21.53 5.87
N THR A 161 5.16 22.32 6.32
CA THR A 161 5.19 23.78 6.10
C THR A 161 5.34 24.11 4.61
N GLY A 162 6.25 23.44 3.91
CA GLY A 162 6.42 23.62 2.47
C GLY A 162 5.15 23.26 1.68
N ASN A 163 4.49 22.16 2.04
CA ASN A 163 3.22 21.75 1.43
C ASN A 163 2.10 22.78 1.69
N LEU A 164 1.98 23.32 2.90
CA LEU A 164 1.01 24.37 3.21
C LEU A 164 1.27 25.66 2.42
N GLN A 165 2.52 26.09 2.33
CA GLN A 165 2.89 27.28 1.55
C GLN A 165 2.52 27.10 0.07
N ARG A 166 2.75 25.91 -0.50
CA ARG A 166 2.34 25.59 -1.88
C ARG A 166 0.82 25.67 -2.06
N MET A 167 0.05 25.12 -1.11
CA MET A 167 -1.41 25.20 -1.14
C MET A 167 -1.91 26.65 -1.08
N GLN A 168 -1.28 27.48 -0.25
CA GLN A 168 -1.63 28.89 -0.11
C GLN A 168 -1.23 29.73 -1.33
N ALA A 169 -0.14 29.35 -2.00
CA ALA A 169 0.38 30.06 -3.17
C ALA A 169 -0.43 29.84 -4.46
N GLY A 170 -1.35 28.87 -4.51
CA GLY A 170 -2.08 28.54 -5.73
C GLY A 170 -3.61 28.45 -5.57
N ILE A 171 -4.30 29.45 -6.13
CA ILE A 171 -5.75 29.46 -6.43
C ILE A 171 -6.07 28.65 -7.72
N SER A 172 -5.06 28.01 -8.34
CA SER A 172 -5.20 27.35 -9.64
C SER A 172 -5.20 25.83 -9.53
N SER A 173 -6.04 25.17 -10.33
CA SER A 173 -6.25 23.72 -10.40
C SER A 173 -5.00 22.89 -10.76
N ASN A 174 -3.87 23.53 -11.08
CA ASN A 174 -2.62 22.90 -11.50
C ASN A 174 -1.49 23.09 -10.47
N LEU A 175 -1.78 22.88 -9.17
CA LEU A 175 -0.74 22.85 -8.16
C LEU A 175 0.25 21.71 -8.43
N PRO A 176 1.57 21.95 -8.32
CA PRO A 176 2.57 20.89 -8.43
C PRO A 176 2.31 19.81 -7.36
N PRO A 177 2.75 18.56 -7.61
CA PRO A 177 2.64 17.50 -6.60
C PRO A 177 3.32 17.93 -5.29
N PRO A 178 2.92 17.34 -4.15
CA PRO A 178 3.55 17.61 -2.87
C PRO A 178 5.07 17.46 -2.95
N GLU A 179 5.79 18.10 -2.04
CA GLU A 179 7.24 17.90 -1.95
C GLU A 179 7.52 16.48 -1.44
N HIS A 180 7.70 15.55 -2.37
CA HIS A 180 8.09 14.16 -2.13
C HIS A 180 9.57 13.95 -2.42
N GLY A 181 10.42 14.97 -2.24
CA GLY A 181 11.86 14.82 -2.49
C GLY A 181 12.57 14.04 -1.37
N LEU A 182 12.02 14.10 -0.16
CA LEU A 182 12.59 13.53 1.05
C LEU A 182 11.51 12.78 1.85
N ARG A 183 11.85 11.59 2.34
CA ARG A 183 11.13 10.86 3.38
C ARG A 183 11.09 11.68 4.66
N SER A 184 10.20 11.33 5.59
CA SER A 184 10.02 12.07 6.85
C SER A 184 11.25 12.01 7.77
N ASP A 185 12.12 11.02 7.61
CA ASP A 185 13.44 10.93 8.24
C ASP A 185 14.52 11.81 7.56
N GLY A 186 14.15 12.56 6.51
CA GLY A 186 15.04 13.43 5.75
C GLY A 186 15.86 12.72 4.68
N THR A 187 15.72 11.40 4.52
CA THR A 187 16.40 10.67 3.44
C THR A 187 15.72 10.93 2.09
N PRO A 188 16.44 10.99 0.96
CA PRO A 188 15.80 11.09 -0.34
C PRO A 188 14.95 9.84 -0.59
N PHE A 189 13.81 10.02 -1.23
CA PHE A 189 13.08 8.86 -1.72
C PHE A 189 13.98 8.07 -2.68
N PRO A 190 13.97 6.72 -2.64
CA PRO A 190 14.55 5.96 -3.74
C PRO A 190 13.92 6.47 -5.03
N SER A 191 14.66 6.43 -6.14
CA SER A 191 14.14 6.76 -7.47
C SER A 191 13.08 5.73 -7.89
N THR A 192 11.94 5.74 -7.22
CA THR A 192 10.72 5.12 -7.67
C THR A 192 10.34 5.88 -8.92
N GLN A 193 10.58 5.27 -10.09
CA GLN A 193 9.90 5.68 -11.30
C GLN A 193 8.41 5.73 -10.95
N ARG A 194 7.86 6.94 -10.84
CA ARG A 194 6.42 7.16 -10.66
C ARG A 194 5.71 6.39 -11.77
N PHE A 195 5.08 5.26 -11.44
CA PHE A 195 4.19 4.53 -12.37
C PHE A 195 2.75 5.03 -12.25
N THR A 196 2.54 6.28 -11.83
CA THR A 196 1.21 6.88 -11.65
C THR A 196 0.53 7.26 -12.96
N GLY A 197 1.18 7.06 -14.10
CA GLY A 197 0.49 6.91 -15.36
C GLY A 197 0.36 5.42 -15.68
N VAL A 198 -0.74 4.78 -15.26
CA VAL A 198 -1.24 3.65 -16.07
C VAL A 198 -1.59 4.32 -17.41
N PRO A 199 -0.87 4.07 -18.52
CA PRO A 199 -1.30 4.58 -19.79
C PRO A 199 -2.57 3.79 -20.10
N VAL A 200 -3.74 4.39 -19.84
CA VAL A 200 -4.99 3.95 -20.45
C VAL A 200 -4.79 4.24 -21.94
N GLY A 201 -4.28 3.22 -22.64
CA GLY A 201 -3.91 3.33 -24.04
C GLY A 201 -5.10 3.76 -24.88
N HIS A 202 -4.83 4.66 -25.83
CA HIS A 202 -5.74 5.03 -26.90
C HIS A 202 -6.29 3.80 -27.65
N VAL A 203 -7.52 3.98 -28.14
CA VAL A 203 -8.40 3.05 -28.85
C VAL A 203 -7.71 2.26 -29.98
N SER A 204 -7.93 0.95 -30.02
CA SER A 204 -7.71 0.09 -31.20
C SER A 204 -9.04 -0.28 -31.86
N ASP A 205 -8.98 -0.53 -33.17
CA ASP A 205 -10.10 -0.82 -34.07
C ASP A 205 -10.85 -2.15 -33.78
N ASP A 206 -10.46 -2.92 -32.75
CA ASP A 206 -11.15 -4.12 -32.26
C ASP A 206 -11.97 -3.90 -30.95
N GLY A 207 -11.97 -2.68 -30.40
CA GLY A 207 -13.12 -2.12 -29.67
C GLY A 207 -13.35 -2.44 -28.18
N SER A 208 -12.54 -3.26 -27.49
CA SER A 208 -12.72 -3.47 -26.03
C SER A 208 -11.51 -3.05 -25.20
N ILE A 209 -11.51 -1.81 -24.72
CA ILE A 209 -10.63 -1.32 -23.64
C ILE A 209 -11.38 -1.50 -22.32
N LEU A 210 -10.69 -1.98 -21.28
CA LEU A 210 -11.26 -1.94 -19.94
C LEU A 210 -11.32 -0.48 -19.49
N SER A 211 -12.52 -0.02 -19.13
CA SER A 211 -12.68 1.25 -18.44
C SER A 211 -11.87 1.28 -17.15
N GLN A 212 -11.51 2.47 -16.68
CA GLN A 212 -10.83 2.63 -15.39
C GLN A 212 -11.61 1.93 -14.25
N ALA A 213 -12.94 2.02 -14.26
CA ALA A 213 -13.79 1.35 -13.28
C ALA A 213 -13.70 -0.19 -13.34
N GLU A 214 -13.48 -0.79 -14.51
CA GLU A 214 -13.23 -2.22 -14.66
C GLU A 214 -11.84 -2.60 -14.14
N VAL A 215 -10.83 -1.79 -14.44
CA VAL A 215 -9.47 -1.97 -13.88
C VAL A 215 -9.50 -1.90 -12.36
N ASP A 216 -10.22 -0.94 -11.78
CA ASP A 216 -10.36 -0.79 -10.34
C ASP A 216 -11.04 -2.02 -9.71
N LYS A 217 -12.08 -2.57 -10.36
CA LYS A 217 -12.73 -3.82 -9.93
C LYS A 217 -11.78 -5.02 -9.97
N LEU A 218 -10.89 -5.10 -10.96
CA LEU A 218 -9.91 -6.19 -11.08
C LEU A 218 -8.84 -6.11 -9.98
N ILE A 219 -8.39 -4.91 -9.65
CA ILE A 219 -7.33 -4.65 -8.66
C ILE A 219 -7.86 -4.71 -7.23
N GLN A 220 -9.19 -4.56 -7.03
CA GLN A 220 -9.80 -4.57 -5.71
C GLN A 220 -9.42 -5.83 -4.91
N VAL A 221 -8.73 -5.60 -3.79
CA VAL A 221 -8.39 -6.64 -2.82
C VAL A 221 -9.71 -7.12 -2.18
N GLY A 222 -10.02 -8.40 -2.30
CA GLY A 222 -11.16 -9.00 -1.61
C GLY A 222 -10.92 -9.06 -0.10
N GLY A 223 -11.97 -9.36 0.67
CA GLY A 223 -11.85 -9.56 2.13
C GLY A 223 -12.75 -8.66 2.96
N GLU A 224 -13.19 -7.53 2.41
CA GLU A 224 -14.12 -6.63 3.10
C GLU A 224 -15.56 -7.16 3.14
N ARG A 225 -15.95 -7.86 2.08
CA ARG A 225 -17.30 -8.39 1.90
C ARG A 225 -17.25 -9.82 1.41
N CYS A 226 -18.26 -10.59 1.82
CA CYS A 226 -18.43 -11.94 1.30
C CYS A 226 -18.76 -11.90 -0.19
N ASP A 227 -17.99 -12.65 -0.97
CA ASP A 227 -18.15 -12.74 -2.42
C ASP A 227 -19.44 -13.39 -2.91
N CYS A 228 -20.14 -14.06 -1.99
CA CYS A 228 -21.42 -14.70 -2.26
C CYS A 228 -22.61 -13.86 -1.79
N CYS A 229 -22.61 -13.39 -0.54
CA CYS A 229 -23.77 -12.71 0.05
C CYS A 229 -23.62 -11.19 0.14
N GLY A 230 -22.45 -10.62 -0.16
CA GLY A 230 -22.20 -9.17 -0.17
C GLY A 230 -22.06 -8.50 1.21
N LYS A 231 -22.40 -9.22 2.29
CA LYS A 231 -22.31 -8.71 3.66
C LYS A 231 -20.86 -8.43 4.06
N SER A 232 -20.65 -7.33 4.77
CA SER A 232 -19.36 -6.95 5.34
C SER A 232 -19.02 -7.77 6.59
N ARG A 233 -17.78 -7.64 7.05
CA ARG A 233 -17.28 -8.25 8.29
C ARG A 233 -18.10 -7.81 9.51
N GLU A 234 -18.44 -6.53 9.58
CA GLU A 234 -19.22 -5.89 10.64
C GLU A 234 -20.65 -6.43 10.65
N GLU A 235 -21.30 -6.49 9.48
CA GLU A 235 -22.66 -7.03 9.32
C GLU A 235 -22.76 -8.51 9.72
N LEU A 236 -21.64 -9.24 9.66
CA LEU A 236 -21.54 -10.65 10.01
C LEU A 236 -21.03 -10.89 11.44
N GLY A 237 -20.62 -9.83 12.16
CA GLY A 237 -19.97 -9.95 13.46
C GLY A 237 -18.69 -10.78 13.43
N ARG A 238 -17.90 -10.67 12.35
CA ARG A 238 -16.68 -11.47 12.14
C ARG A 238 -15.46 -10.57 11.93
N LEU A 239 -14.34 -10.91 12.57
CA LEU A 239 -13.07 -10.21 12.35
C LEU A 239 -12.47 -10.49 10.96
N PHE A 240 -12.69 -11.69 10.41
CA PHE A 240 -12.12 -12.14 9.14
C PHE A 240 -13.10 -13.00 8.33
N LEU A 241 -12.92 -12.98 7.00
CA LEU A 241 -13.62 -13.86 6.06
C LEU A 241 -12.71 -15.02 5.62
N ASP A 242 -13.31 -16.19 5.40
CA ASP A 242 -12.63 -17.40 4.98
C ASP A 242 -12.18 -17.29 3.52
N ARG A 243 -10.89 -17.50 3.26
CA ARG A 243 -10.34 -17.47 1.91
C ARG A 243 -10.59 -18.77 1.17
N CYS A 244 -10.82 -18.68 -0.14
CA CYS A 244 -10.83 -19.85 -1.00
C CYS A 244 -9.46 -20.54 -0.94
N SER A 245 -9.42 -21.82 -0.53
CA SER A 245 -8.18 -22.60 -0.45
C SER A 245 -7.54 -22.87 -1.81
N GLY A 246 -8.29 -22.72 -2.91
CA GLY A 246 -7.76 -22.85 -4.27
C GLY A 246 -6.99 -21.60 -4.71
N CYS A 247 -7.70 -20.49 -4.87
CA CYS A 247 -7.11 -19.25 -5.42
C CYS A 247 -6.66 -18.22 -4.39
N SER A 248 -7.12 -18.30 -3.15
CA SER A 248 -6.90 -17.27 -2.11
C SER A 248 -7.38 -15.86 -2.47
N LYS A 249 -8.13 -15.69 -3.57
CA LYS A 249 -8.65 -14.41 -4.08
C LYS A 249 -10.15 -14.18 -3.85
N ALA A 250 -10.87 -15.20 -3.35
CA ALA A 250 -12.27 -15.05 -2.92
C ALA A 250 -12.40 -15.28 -1.43
N TYR A 251 -13.36 -14.58 -0.83
CA TYR A 251 -13.57 -14.46 0.60
C TYR A 251 -15.04 -14.74 0.92
N TYR A 252 -15.28 -15.58 1.92
CA TYR A 252 -16.60 -16.08 2.27
C TYR A 252 -16.86 -15.96 3.76
N CYS A 253 -18.12 -15.73 4.12
CA CYS A 253 -18.50 -15.76 5.53
C CYS A 253 -18.61 -17.18 6.09
N ASN A 254 -18.67 -18.22 5.24
CA ASN A 254 -18.72 -19.62 5.61
C ASN A 254 -18.61 -20.54 4.38
N ARG A 255 -18.54 -21.85 4.63
CA ARG A 255 -18.50 -22.90 3.60
C ARG A 255 -19.74 -22.90 2.70
N ASP A 256 -20.92 -22.55 3.20
CA ASP A 256 -22.14 -22.54 2.39
C ASP A 256 -22.09 -21.46 1.31
N CYS A 257 -21.64 -20.26 1.67
CA CYS A 257 -21.39 -19.17 0.72
C CYS A 257 -20.31 -19.54 -0.30
N GLN A 258 -19.25 -20.22 0.13
CA GLN A 258 -18.23 -20.74 -0.78
C GLN A 258 -18.83 -21.72 -1.79
N MET A 259 -19.58 -22.72 -1.33
CA MET A 259 -20.21 -23.72 -2.20
C MET A 259 -21.26 -23.12 -3.13
N LYS A 260 -22.03 -22.15 -2.65
CA LYS A 260 -23.00 -21.41 -3.47
C LYS A 260 -22.30 -20.62 -4.58
N GLN A 261 -21.24 -19.87 -4.26
CA GLN A 261 -20.50 -19.13 -5.29
C GLN A 261 -19.72 -20.06 -6.24
N TRP A 262 -19.22 -21.19 -5.72
CA TRP A 262 -18.59 -22.25 -6.51
C TRP A 262 -19.50 -22.70 -7.66
N LYS A 263 -20.77 -22.98 -7.35
CA LYS A 263 -21.80 -23.34 -8.35
C LYS A 263 -22.16 -22.17 -9.26
N ALA A 264 -22.24 -20.95 -8.73
CA ALA A 264 -22.60 -19.75 -9.48
C ALA A 264 -21.56 -19.32 -10.53
N GLY A 265 -20.31 -19.77 -10.42
CA GLY A 265 -19.30 -19.50 -11.46
C GLY A 265 -17.87 -19.44 -10.96
N HIS A 266 -17.62 -19.40 -9.64
CA HIS A 266 -16.26 -19.30 -9.09
C HIS A 266 -15.33 -20.41 -9.61
N LYS A 267 -15.86 -21.63 -9.82
CA LYS A 267 -15.10 -22.75 -10.37
C LYS A 267 -14.46 -22.50 -11.74
N LYS A 268 -14.98 -21.54 -12.53
CA LYS A 268 -14.48 -21.25 -13.88
C LYS A 268 -13.13 -20.53 -13.86
N TRP A 269 -12.88 -19.74 -12.82
CA TRP A 269 -11.70 -18.88 -12.70
C TRP A 269 -10.84 -19.20 -11.46
N CYS A 270 -11.31 -20.05 -10.55
CA CYS A 270 -10.52 -20.52 -9.42
C CYS A 270 -9.33 -21.35 -9.88
N ARG A 271 -8.11 -20.86 -9.62
CA ARG A 271 -6.86 -21.55 -9.94
C ARG A 271 -5.86 -21.36 -8.80
N LYS A 272 -4.90 -22.26 -8.69
CA LYS A 272 -3.79 -22.10 -7.73
C LYS A 272 -2.91 -20.92 -8.16
N PRO A 273 -2.25 -20.23 -7.21
CA PRO A 273 -1.25 -19.21 -7.54
C PRO A 273 -0.23 -19.75 -8.56
N GLY A 274 0.09 -18.95 -9.59
CA GLY A 274 0.99 -19.32 -10.67
C GLY A 274 0.37 -20.14 -11.80
N VAL A 275 -0.92 -20.53 -11.70
CA VAL A 275 -1.62 -21.25 -12.77
C VAL A 275 -2.56 -20.30 -13.50
N PHE A 276 -2.27 -20.04 -14.78
CA PHE A 276 -3.03 -19.12 -15.64
C PHE A 276 -3.69 -19.86 -16.79
N LYS A 277 -4.78 -19.30 -17.31
CA LYS A 277 -5.42 -19.77 -18.56
C LYS A 277 -5.68 -18.59 -19.51
N PRO A 278 -5.82 -18.89 -20.82
CA PRO A 278 -6.32 -17.92 -21.79
C PRO A 278 -7.57 -17.18 -21.29
N GLY A 279 -7.56 -15.86 -21.42
CA GLY A 279 -8.64 -14.96 -21.00
C GLY A 279 -8.49 -14.39 -19.58
N ASP A 280 -7.57 -14.90 -18.76
CA ASP A 280 -7.34 -14.37 -17.41
C ASP A 280 -6.75 -12.96 -17.47
N TYR A 281 -7.19 -12.09 -16.55
CA TYR A 281 -6.54 -10.82 -16.30
C TYR A 281 -5.48 -10.98 -15.21
N VAL A 282 -4.30 -10.44 -15.47
CA VAL A 282 -3.19 -10.45 -14.54
C VAL A 282 -2.59 -9.05 -14.42
N ARG A 283 -1.97 -8.77 -13.27
CA ARG A 283 -1.16 -7.58 -13.08
C ARG A 283 0.31 -7.94 -13.20
N LEU A 284 1.04 -7.20 -14.01
CA LEU A 284 2.47 -7.39 -14.18
C LEU A 284 3.24 -6.80 -13.00
N HIS A 285 4.31 -7.45 -12.56
CA HIS A 285 5.18 -6.93 -11.50
C HIS A 285 6.62 -7.45 -11.64
N GLY A 286 7.58 -6.71 -11.09
CA GLY A 286 8.99 -7.13 -11.01
C GLY A 286 9.70 -7.33 -12.35
N LEU A 287 9.21 -6.71 -13.44
CA LEU A 287 9.88 -6.67 -14.73
C LEU A 287 11.08 -5.73 -14.67
N GLN A 288 12.28 -6.27 -14.89
CA GLN A 288 13.53 -5.49 -14.84
C GLN A 288 13.87 -4.83 -16.18
N SER A 289 13.62 -5.54 -17.29
CA SER A 289 13.92 -5.04 -18.64
C SER A 289 12.87 -4.05 -19.16
N GLN A 290 11.63 -4.13 -18.66
CA GLN A 290 10.53 -3.25 -19.04
C GLN A 290 9.73 -2.81 -17.81
N PRO A 291 10.36 -2.04 -16.90
CA PRO A 291 9.74 -1.66 -15.64
C PRO A 291 8.49 -0.80 -15.82
N GLN A 292 8.33 -0.10 -16.96
CA GLN A 292 7.14 0.66 -17.33
C GLN A 292 5.85 -0.13 -17.41
N PHE A 293 5.92 -1.45 -17.53
CA PHE A 293 4.73 -2.30 -17.53
C PHE A 293 4.38 -2.85 -16.14
N ASN A 294 5.20 -2.62 -15.11
CA ASN A 294 4.86 -3.00 -13.74
C ASN A 294 3.60 -2.25 -13.30
N GLY A 295 2.67 -2.97 -12.66
CA GLY A 295 1.35 -2.45 -12.28
C GLY A 295 0.30 -2.53 -13.40
N THR A 296 0.70 -2.76 -14.65
CA THR A 296 -0.24 -2.83 -15.78
C THR A 296 -1.07 -4.10 -15.73
N VAL A 297 -2.37 -3.96 -16.00
CA VAL A 297 -3.30 -5.08 -16.17
C VAL A 297 -3.29 -5.55 -17.61
N VAL A 298 -3.02 -6.83 -17.81
CA VAL A 298 -2.93 -7.48 -19.13
C VAL A 298 -3.77 -8.74 -19.17
N GLN A 299 -4.12 -9.19 -20.37
CA GLN A 299 -4.87 -10.43 -20.58
C GLN A 299 -3.95 -11.56 -21.03
N VAL A 300 -4.07 -12.73 -20.40
CA VAL A 300 -3.35 -13.95 -20.80
C VAL A 300 -3.93 -14.47 -22.11
N VAL A 301 -3.08 -14.71 -23.10
CA VAL A 301 -3.48 -15.25 -24.41
C VAL A 301 -3.26 -16.76 -24.45
N HIS A 302 -2.04 -17.22 -24.18
CA HIS A 302 -1.69 -18.65 -24.11
C HIS A 302 -0.36 -18.84 -23.36
N GLU A 303 -0.09 -20.06 -22.90
CA GLU A 303 1.24 -20.45 -22.42
C GLU A 303 2.17 -20.65 -23.63
N ASP A 304 3.41 -20.19 -23.53
CA ASP A 304 4.41 -20.36 -24.59
C ASP A 304 4.70 -21.85 -24.79
N PRO A 305 4.46 -22.42 -25.98
CA PRO A 305 4.67 -23.85 -26.22
C PRO A 305 6.14 -24.27 -26.10
N ASN A 306 7.07 -23.33 -26.23
CA ASN A 306 8.51 -23.60 -26.24
C ASN A 306 9.18 -23.32 -24.88
N ALA A 307 8.49 -22.63 -23.96
CA ALA A 307 9.06 -22.19 -22.69
C ALA A 307 8.03 -22.29 -21.56
N LYS A 308 8.07 -23.42 -20.86
CA LYS A 308 7.17 -23.70 -19.72
C LYS A 308 7.25 -22.59 -18.67
N GLY A 309 6.09 -22.10 -18.24
CA GLY A 309 6.01 -21.02 -17.26
C GLY A 309 6.17 -19.61 -17.83
N LEU A 310 6.37 -19.46 -19.15
CA LEU A 310 6.19 -18.19 -19.86
C LEU A 310 4.81 -18.13 -20.50
N PHE A 311 4.19 -16.96 -20.45
CA PHE A 311 2.86 -16.72 -20.97
C PHE A 311 2.87 -15.53 -21.93
N ALA A 312 2.26 -15.72 -23.09
CA ALA A 312 1.95 -14.62 -23.99
C ALA A 312 0.80 -13.80 -23.40
N VAL A 313 1.02 -12.51 -23.14
CA VAL A 313 0.01 -11.57 -22.63
C VAL A 313 -0.23 -10.44 -23.62
N LYS A 314 -1.50 -10.04 -23.79
CA LYS A 314 -1.90 -8.88 -24.61
C LYS A 314 -1.97 -7.65 -23.69
N ILE A 315 -1.11 -6.67 -23.98
CA ILE A 315 -1.17 -5.35 -23.35
C ILE A 315 -2.30 -4.55 -24.02
N GLN A 316 -3.09 -3.80 -23.25
CA GLN A 316 -4.18 -3.00 -23.81
C GLN A 316 -3.66 -1.95 -24.79
N GLY A 317 -4.35 -1.78 -25.91
CA GLY A 317 -3.93 -0.91 -27.02
C GLY A 317 -2.76 -1.44 -27.85
N GLY A 318 -2.16 -2.57 -27.47
CA GLY A 318 -1.09 -3.22 -28.22
C GLY A 318 -1.62 -4.28 -29.20
N THR A 319 -1.08 -4.29 -30.42
CA THR A 319 -1.35 -5.34 -31.42
C THR A 319 -0.53 -6.61 -31.21
N LYS A 320 0.51 -6.55 -30.38
CA LYS A 320 1.45 -7.66 -30.13
C LYS A 320 1.31 -8.18 -28.71
N SER A 321 1.42 -9.49 -28.56
CA SER A 321 1.60 -10.14 -27.26
C SER A 321 3.06 -10.09 -26.82
N VAL A 322 3.29 -9.96 -25.51
CA VAL A 322 4.63 -10.04 -24.89
C VAL A 322 4.71 -11.33 -24.09
N SER A 323 5.86 -12.01 -24.11
CA SER A 323 6.10 -13.20 -23.30
C SER A 323 6.57 -12.81 -21.91
N ILE A 324 5.85 -13.23 -20.87
CA ILE A 324 6.09 -12.88 -19.47
C ILE A 324 6.16 -14.14 -18.62
N SER A 325 7.10 -14.19 -17.68
CA SER A 325 7.19 -15.27 -16.68
C SER A 325 6.01 -15.23 -15.71
N SER A 326 5.45 -16.40 -15.41
CA SER A 326 4.42 -16.61 -14.39
C SER A 326 4.73 -15.97 -13.02
N GLU A 327 6.01 -15.91 -12.64
CA GLU A 327 6.46 -15.29 -11.38
C GLU A 327 6.34 -13.76 -11.38
N LYS A 328 6.14 -13.16 -12.55
CA LYS A 328 5.99 -11.71 -12.78
C LYS A 328 4.54 -11.34 -13.06
N MET A 329 3.62 -12.28 -12.84
CA MET A 329 2.19 -12.14 -13.10
C MET A 329 1.42 -12.41 -11.82
N GLU A 330 0.58 -11.47 -11.42
CA GLU A 330 -0.36 -11.65 -10.33
C GLU A 330 -1.77 -11.88 -10.88
N GLN A 331 -2.38 -13.03 -10.57
CA GLN A 331 -3.75 -13.30 -10.98
C GLN A 331 -4.73 -12.32 -10.31
N LEU A 332 -5.55 -11.66 -11.14
CA LEU A 332 -6.62 -10.78 -10.67
C LEU A 332 -7.95 -11.52 -10.58
N ARG A 333 -8.90 -10.91 -9.87
CA ARG A 333 -10.27 -11.41 -9.78
C ARG A 333 -10.94 -11.20 -11.14
N PRO A 334 -11.85 -12.05 -11.61
CA PRO A 334 -12.53 -11.79 -12.89
C PRO A 334 -13.47 -10.58 -12.78
N LEU A 335 -13.70 -9.91 -13.91
CA LEU A 335 -14.82 -8.99 -14.07
C LEU A 335 -16.13 -9.79 -13.92
N LYS A 336 -16.95 -9.40 -12.96
CA LYS A 336 -18.30 -9.96 -12.73
C LYS A 336 -19.34 -9.19 -13.51
#